data_AF-A0A4R8EJ36-F1
#
_entry.id   AF-A0A4R8EJ36-F1
#
_cell.length_a   1.000
_cell.length_b   1.000
_cell.length_c   1.000
_cell.angle_alpha   90.00
_cell.angle_beta   90.00
_cell.angle_gamma   90.00
#
_symmetry.space_group_name_H-M   'P 1'
#
loop_
_entity.id
_entity.type
_entity.pdbx_description
1 polymer ?
#
loop_
_entity_poly.entity_id
_entity_poly.type
_entity_poly.pdbx_seq_one_letter_code
_entity_poly.pdbx_strand_id
1 'polypeptide(L)'
;MSFENVVSKQLVNGISKLYQTAYSKDIPQELAENLRSSFSHYAEKKAEIIVVMNETEFSTIELFTFNSVSKLGDCIAKNNGFYHVKTKHFDVNKIDLEEAVELLNRVPLVPLCKTKKDLDIFVKDAFAEFGLDTYLDADNLYFSLEKSKELENTHLTEWICQVIESQRKLVIREEFNAAANASYDNLVQFNKVIRPLLKRLGFPNELMEHSFRELRAFDMSGWDNVISKNMDQLAKREFYYSQDETLIADALNDKNASTPINDNKWFNKPGVIACIGAVLFCTFNVFYL
;
A
#
# COMPACT_ATOMS: atom_id res chain seq x y z
N MET A 1 -26.37 23.36 -3.05
CA MET A 1 -26.49 21.91 -3.33
C MET A 1 -25.28 21.25 -2.68
N SER A 2 -25.44 20.33 -1.73
CA SER A 2 -24.29 19.75 -0.99
C SER A 2 -23.44 18.85 -1.91
N PHE A 3 -22.17 18.66 -1.57
CA PHE A 3 -21.27 17.78 -2.33
C PHE A 3 -21.82 16.36 -2.42
N GLU A 4 -22.34 15.77 -1.32
CA GLU A 4 -22.90 14.41 -1.37
C GLU A 4 -24.09 14.32 -2.33
N ASN A 5 -24.90 15.38 -2.43
CA ASN A 5 -26.03 15.43 -3.35
C ASN A 5 -25.64 15.40 -4.83
N VAL A 6 -24.45 15.90 -5.17
CA VAL A 6 -23.89 15.86 -6.53
C VAL A 6 -23.33 14.47 -6.81
N VAL A 7 -22.58 13.91 -5.86
CA VAL A 7 -21.97 12.57 -5.95
C VAL A 7 -23.04 11.49 -6.10
N SER A 8 -24.03 11.46 -5.21
CA SER A 8 -25.09 10.46 -5.24
C SER A 8 -25.89 10.53 -6.53
N LYS A 9 -26.14 11.74 -7.07
CA LYS A 9 -26.81 11.93 -8.36
C LYS A 9 -25.99 11.39 -9.54
N GLN A 10 -24.67 11.61 -9.56
CA GLN A 10 -23.81 11.09 -10.62
C GLN A 10 -23.73 9.56 -10.61
N LEU A 11 -23.61 8.95 -9.42
CA LEU A 11 -23.59 7.50 -9.26
C LEU A 11 -24.91 6.84 -9.69
N VAL A 12 -26.06 7.41 -9.28
CA VAL A 12 -27.37 6.93 -9.73
C VAL A 12 -27.52 7.06 -11.24
N ASN A 13 -27.06 8.14 -11.85
CA ASN A 13 -27.08 8.29 -13.31
C ASN A 13 -26.22 7.21 -14.01
N GLY A 14 -25.05 6.88 -13.45
CA GLY A 14 -24.18 5.81 -13.94
C GLY A 14 -24.89 4.46 -13.94
N ILE A 15 -25.49 4.08 -12.81
CA ILE A 15 -26.29 2.84 -12.70
C ILE A 15 -27.47 2.88 -13.65
N SER A 16 -28.20 4.00 -13.72
CA SER A 16 -29.39 4.14 -14.58
C SER A 16 -29.05 3.88 -16.05
N LYS A 17 -27.90 4.37 -16.53
CA LYS A 17 -27.43 4.13 -17.91
C LYS A 17 -27.12 2.66 -18.18
N LEU A 18 -26.46 2.00 -17.23
CA LEU A 18 -26.14 0.57 -17.36
C LEU A 18 -27.40 -0.30 -17.25
N TYR A 19 -28.32 0.08 -16.37
CA TYR A 19 -29.63 -0.56 -16.21
C TYR A 19 -30.46 -0.46 -17.49
N GLN A 20 -30.55 0.72 -18.08
CA GLN A 20 -31.25 0.94 -19.35
C GLN A 20 -30.64 0.12 -20.49
N THR A 21 -29.31 0.00 -20.52
CA THR A 21 -28.60 -0.85 -21.49
C THR A 21 -28.94 -2.33 -21.30
N ALA A 22 -29.12 -2.80 -20.07
CA ALA A 22 -29.37 -4.20 -19.75
C ALA A 22 -30.84 -4.63 -19.94
N TYR A 23 -31.79 -3.77 -19.58
CA TYR A 23 -33.23 -4.12 -19.58
C TYR A 23 -34.06 -3.35 -20.60
N SER A 24 -33.45 -2.45 -21.39
CA SER A 24 -34.14 -1.59 -22.36
C SER A 24 -35.28 -0.75 -21.75
N LYS A 25 -35.16 -0.41 -20.46
CA LYS A 25 -36.15 0.38 -19.72
C LYS A 25 -35.47 1.26 -18.68
N ASP A 26 -36.12 2.35 -18.33
CA ASP A 26 -35.63 3.26 -17.30
C ASP A 26 -35.77 2.62 -15.90
N ILE A 27 -34.85 2.97 -15.01
CA ILE A 27 -34.93 2.56 -13.61
C ILE A 27 -36.20 3.18 -12.97
N PRO A 28 -36.97 2.42 -12.17
CA PRO A 28 -38.11 3.00 -11.45
C PRO A 28 -37.69 4.18 -10.58
N GLN A 29 -38.49 5.25 -10.59
CA GLN A 29 -38.15 6.49 -9.85
C GLN A 29 -37.92 6.24 -8.35
N GLU A 30 -38.77 5.43 -7.73
CA GLU A 30 -38.64 5.04 -6.32
C GLU A 30 -37.30 4.33 -6.04
N LEU A 31 -36.89 3.42 -6.94
CA LEU A 31 -35.62 2.70 -6.82
C LEU A 31 -34.42 3.66 -6.97
N ALA A 32 -34.50 4.63 -7.88
CA ALA A 32 -33.48 5.66 -8.06
C ALA A 32 -33.36 6.59 -6.85
N GLU A 33 -34.49 6.98 -6.24
CA GLU A 33 -34.51 7.79 -5.02
C GLU A 33 -33.90 7.04 -3.83
N ASN A 34 -34.24 5.76 -3.67
CA ASN A 34 -33.67 4.91 -2.62
C ASN A 34 -32.16 4.68 -2.80
N LEU A 35 -31.69 4.42 -4.03
CA LEU A 35 -30.26 4.32 -4.35
C LEU A 35 -29.52 5.63 -4.02
N ARG A 36 -30.12 6.77 -4.34
CA ARG A 36 -29.52 8.08 -4.06
C ARG A 36 -29.34 8.32 -2.56
N SER A 37 -30.34 7.95 -1.76
CA SER A 37 -30.25 8.02 -0.30
C SER A 37 -29.12 7.13 0.22
N SER A 38 -29.04 5.89 -0.26
CA SER A 38 -27.98 4.94 0.11
C SER A 38 -26.58 5.46 -0.25
N PHE A 39 -26.38 5.97 -1.47
CA PHE A 39 -25.08 6.49 -1.90
C PHE A 39 -24.63 7.74 -1.17
N SER A 40 -25.56 8.53 -0.62
CA SER A 40 -25.19 9.70 0.17
C SER A 40 -24.41 9.28 1.43
N HIS A 41 -24.83 8.18 2.09
CA HIS A 41 -24.10 7.60 3.23
C HIS A 41 -22.69 7.11 2.84
N TYR A 42 -22.56 6.42 1.71
CA TYR A 42 -21.27 5.87 1.27
C TYR A 42 -20.33 6.93 0.69
N ALA A 43 -20.86 8.03 0.14
CA ALA A 43 -20.08 9.13 -0.39
C ALA A 43 -19.28 9.87 0.69
N GLU A 44 -19.85 10.04 1.89
CA GLU A 44 -19.16 10.64 3.04
C GLU A 44 -17.93 9.79 3.43
N LYS A 45 -18.11 8.47 3.47
CA LYS A 45 -17.06 7.49 3.79
C LYS A 45 -16.06 7.25 2.66
N LYS A 46 -16.37 7.72 1.44
CA LYS A 46 -15.60 7.39 0.21
C LYS A 46 -15.47 5.87 0.00
N ALA A 47 -16.52 5.13 0.34
CA ALA A 47 -16.53 3.67 0.31
C ALA A 47 -16.53 3.11 -1.12
N GLU A 48 -16.06 1.88 -1.25
CA GLU A 48 -16.21 1.04 -2.45
C GLU A 48 -17.28 -0.02 -2.15
N ILE A 49 -18.28 -0.16 -3.02
CA ILE A 49 -19.43 -1.02 -2.75
C ILE A 49 -19.82 -1.85 -3.97
N ILE A 50 -20.40 -3.02 -3.71
CA ILE A 50 -21.16 -3.78 -4.69
C ILE A 50 -22.64 -3.47 -4.49
N VAL A 51 -23.31 -3.10 -5.58
CA VAL A 51 -24.77 -3.00 -5.64
C VAL A 51 -25.29 -4.23 -6.36
N VAL A 52 -26.10 -5.02 -5.66
CA VAL A 52 -26.86 -6.12 -6.24
C VAL A 52 -28.29 -5.63 -6.39
N MET A 53 -28.80 -5.57 -7.61
CA MET A 53 -30.15 -5.08 -7.85
C MET A 53 -30.89 -5.91 -8.87
N ASN A 54 -32.22 -5.93 -8.72
CA ASN A 54 -33.14 -6.40 -9.73
C ASN A 54 -34.05 -5.23 -10.17
N GLU A 55 -35.22 -5.54 -10.71
CA GLU A 55 -36.13 -4.51 -11.22
C GLU A 55 -36.91 -3.76 -10.12
N THR A 56 -36.98 -4.31 -8.91
CA THR A 56 -37.83 -3.80 -7.83
C THR A 56 -37.06 -3.47 -6.55
N GLU A 57 -35.97 -4.17 -6.28
CA GLU A 57 -35.17 -4.01 -5.06
C GLU A 57 -33.66 -3.98 -5.35
N PHE A 58 -32.92 -3.46 -4.38
CA PHE A 58 -31.47 -3.49 -4.38
C PHE A 58 -30.93 -3.82 -2.99
N SER A 59 -29.67 -4.22 -2.94
CA SER A 59 -28.89 -4.42 -1.73
C SER A 59 -27.47 -3.93 -1.98
N THR A 60 -26.85 -3.37 -0.95
CA THR A 60 -25.47 -2.85 -1.02
C THR A 60 -24.57 -3.66 -0.10
N ILE A 61 -23.40 -4.02 -0.60
CA ILE A 61 -22.37 -4.70 0.18
C ILE A 61 -21.11 -3.82 0.13
N GLU A 62 -20.63 -3.41 1.29
CA GLU A 62 -19.41 -2.60 1.41
C GLU A 62 -18.16 -3.48 1.27
N LEU A 63 -17.24 -3.10 0.39
CA LEU A 63 -15.98 -3.78 0.14
C LEU A 63 -14.89 -3.32 1.13
N PHE A 64 -13.79 -4.08 1.20
CA PHE A 64 -12.68 -3.83 2.14
C PHE A 64 -13.11 -3.85 3.61
N THR A 65 -14.10 -4.68 3.91
CA THR A 65 -14.61 -4.96 5.25
C THR A 65 -14.59 -6.47 5.47
N PHE A 66 -14.68 -6.96 6.72
CA PHE A 66 -14.73 -8.41 7.00
C PHE A 66 -16.10 -9.05 6.73
N ASN A 67 -16.80 -8.59 5.69
CA ASN A 67 -18.07 -9.15 5.28
C ASN A 67 -17.89 -10.59 4.77
N SER A 68 -18.72 -11.53 5.24
CA SER A 68 -18.74 -12.90 4.73
C SER A 68 -19.28 -12.95 3.29
N VAL A 69 -18.69 -13.83 2.46
CA VAL A 69 -19.20 -14.18 1.11
C VAL A 69 -20.65 -14.67 1.16
N SER A 70 -21.11 -15.21 2.30
CA SER A 70 -22.52 -15.58 2.48
C SER A 70 -23.49 -14.40 2.31
N LYS A 71 -23.06 -13.16 2.58
CA LYS A 71 -23.87 -11.96 2.29
C LYS A 71 -24.13 -11.78 0.80
N LEU A 72 -23.20 -12.21 -0.06
CA LEU A 72 -23.42 -12.27 -1.50
C LEU A 72 -24.40 -13.39 -1.83
N GLY A 73 -24.30 -14.55 -1.17
CA GLY A 73 -25.27 -15.66 -1.25
C GLY A 73 -26.72 -15.22 -1.04
N ASP A 74 -26.97 -14.44 0.02
CA ASP A 74 -28.29 -13.87 0.32
C ASP A 74 -28.78 -12.90 -0.78
N CYS A 75 -27.86 -12.24 -1.49
CA CYS A 75 -28.16 -11.33 -2.58
C CYS A 75 -28.31 -12.04 -3.95
N ILE A 76 -27.64 -13.17 -4.16
CA ILE A 76 -27.73 -13.99 -5.40
C ILE A 76 -29.15 -14.54 -5.58
N ALA A 77 -29.84 -14.86 -4.49
CA ALA A 77 -31.24 -15.28 -4.51
C ALA A 77 -32.19 -14.23 -5.11
N LYS A 78 -31.78 -12.96 -5.14
CA LYS A 78 -32.59 -11.83 -5.61
C LYS A 78 -32.40 -11.48 -7.10
N ASN A 79 -31.37 -12.05 -7.74
CA ASN A 79 -30.91 -11.93 -9.14
C ASN A 79 -31.41 -10.72 -9.97
N ASN A 80 -30.47 -9.92 -10.52
CA ASN A 80 -30.47 -9.57 -11.95
C ASN A 80 -29.28 -8.68 -12.43
N GLY A 81 -28.52 -8.01 -11.56
CA GLY A 81 -27.30 -7.31 -11.99
C GLY A 81 -26.39 -6.89 -10.84
N PHE A 82 -25.08 -7.02 -11.05
CA PHE A 82 -24.03 -6.61 -10.12
C PHE A 82 -23.35 -5.35 -10.65
N TYR A 83 -23.17 -4.37 -9.78
CA TYR A 83 -22.50 -3.12 -10.10
C TYR A 83 -21.44 -2.82 -9.07
N HIS A 84 -20.22 -2.64 -9.53
CA HIS A 84 -19.13 -2.11 -8.73
C HIS A 84 -19.19 -0.58 -8.75
N VAL A 85 -19.32 0.02 -7.57
CA VAL A 85 -19.43 1.47 -7.39
C VAL A 85 -18.27 1.99 -6.55
N LYS A 86 -17.47 2.91 -7.12
CA LYS A 86 -16.40 3.64 -6.42
C LYS A 86 -16.85 5.06 -6.14
N THR A 87 -17.31 5.33 -4.91
CA THR A 87 -17.89 6.63 -4.57
C THR A 87 -16.88 7.78 -4.65
N LYS A 88 -15.60 7.52 -4.37
CA LYS A 88 -14.50 8.50 -4.45
C LYS A 88 -14.24 9.01 -5.86
N HIS A 89 -14.40 8.16 -6.86
CA HIS A 89 -14.06 8.43 -8.26
C HIS A 89 -15.29 8.63 -9.16
N PHE A 90 -16.48 8.44 -8.60
CA PHE A 90 -17.75 8.47 -9.33
C PHE A 90 -17.85 7.41 -10.43
N ASP A 91 -17.16 6.29 -10.23
CA ASP A 91 -17.13 5.19 -11.20
C ASP A 91 -18.18 4.16 -10.87
N VAL A 92 -18.88 3.72 -11.92
CA VAL A 92 -19.86 2.63 -11.85
C VAL A 92 -19.59 1.69 -13.02
N ASN A 93 -19.29 0.43 -12.70
CA ASN A 93 -19.08 -0.62 -13.69
C ASN A 93 -20.04 -1.76 -13.43
N LYS A 94 -20.64 -2.29 -14.50
CA LYS A 94 -21.36 -3.57 -14.42
C LYS A 94 -20.30 -4.67 -14.34
N ILE A 95 -20.47 -5.57 -13.38
CA ILE A 95 -19.60 -6.71 -13.15
C ILE A 95 -20.41 -8.01 -13.20
N ASP A 96 -19.74 -9.14 -13.29
CA ASP A 96 -20.37 -10.44 -13.10
C ASP A 96 -20.23 -10.97 -11.66
N LEU A 97 -20.74 -12.18 -11.43
CA LEU A 97 -20.70 -12.81 -10.11
C LEU A 97 -19.27 -13.20 -9.70
N GLU A 98 -18.45 -13.64 -10.65
CA GLU A 98 -17.07 -14.06 -10.37
C GLU A 98 -16.24 -12.85 -9.93
N GLU A 99 -16.35 -11.74 -10.67
CA GLU A 99 -15.74 -10.46 -10.31
C GLU A 99 -16.25 -9.94 -8.94
N ALA A 100 -17.54 -10.10 -8.64
CA ALA A 100 -18.11 -9.72 -7.35
C ALA A 100 -17.53 -10.53 -6.19
N VAL A 101 -17.37 -11.86 -6.38
CA VAL A 101 -16.72 -12.74 -5.41
C VAL A 101 -15.26 -12.36 -5.23
N GLU A 102 -14.52 -12.08 -6.31
CA GLU A 102 -13.12 -11.65 -6.24
C GLU A 102 -12.99 -10.34 -5.44
N LEU A 103 -13.87 -9.38 -5.68
CA LEU A 103 -13.89 -8.10 -4.96
C LEU A 103 -14.19 -8.27 -3.46
N LEU A 104 -15.11 -9.17 -3.09
CA LEU A 104 -15.44 -9.44 -1.69
C LEU A 104 -14.36 -10.20 -0.94
N ASN A 105 -13.59 -11.03 -1.65
CA ASN A 105 -12.46 -11.75 -1.07
C ASN A 105 -11.26 -10.84 -0.77
N ARG A 106 -11.31 -9.55 -1.13
CA ARG A 106 -10.26 -8.59 -0.82
C ARG A 106 -10.29 -8.20 0.65
N VAL A 107 -9.16 -8.40 1.32
CA VAL A 107 -8.96 -7.96 2.70
C VAL A 107 -8.92 -6.42 2.81
N PRO A 108 -9.26 -5.85 3.98
CA PRO A 108 -9.07 -4.43 4.22
C PRO A 108 -7.62 -4.00 4.01
N LEU A 109 -7.39 -2.78 3.53
CA LEU A 109 -6.02 -2.30 3.28
C LEU A 109 -5.32 -1.92 4.60
N VAL A 110 -4.12 -2.45 4.81
CA VAL A 110 -3.22 -1.96 5.87
C VAL A 110 -2.51 -0.70 5.36
N PRO A 111 -2.68 0.47 6.00
CA PRO A 111 -2.08 1.71 5.53
C PRO A 111 -0.57 1.70 5.71
N LEU A 112 0.12 2.43 4.82
CA LEU A 112 1.55 2.69 4.94
C LEU A 112 1.81 3.71 6.05
N CYS A 113 1.80 3.25 7.30
CA CYS A 113 2.11 4.07 8.46
C CYS A 113 3.59 4.46 8.52
N LYS A 114 3.86 5.64 9.08
CA LYS A 114 5.24 6.13 9.29
C LYS A 114 5.84 5.64 10.61
N THR A 115 5.00 5.47 11.64
CA THR A 115 5.42 5.08 12.99
C THR A 115 4.61 3.88 13.47
N LYS A 116 5.18 3.11 14.42
CA LYS A 116 4.46 2.02 15.09
C LYS A 116 3.18 2.53 15.77
N LYS A 117 3.25 3.69 16.42
CA LYS A 117 2.10 4.29 17.12
C LYS A 117 0.92 4.57 16.18
N ASP A 118 1.19 5.11 15.00
CA ASP A 118 0.12 5.37 14.01
C ASP A 118 -0.52 4.07 13.53
N LEU A 119 0.27 3.01 13.35
CA LEU A 119 -0.25 1.68 13.02
C LEU A 119 -1.07 1.10 14.17
N ASP A 120 -0.60 1.19 15.42
CA ASP A 120 -1.31 0.66 16.58
C ASP A 120 -2.68 1.38 16.77
N ILE A 121 -2.77 2.69 16.48
CA ILE A 121 -4.04 3.44 16.48
C ILE A 121 -4.96 2.91 15.38
N PHE A 122 -4.46 2.79 14.14
CA PHE A 122 -5.23 2.24 13.02
C PHE A 122 -5.79 0.85 13.34
N VAL A 123 -4.99 -0.03 13.94
CA VAL A 123 -5.42 -1.38 14.32
C VAL A 123 -6.56 -1.31 15.33
N LYS A 124 -6.47 -0.48 16.36
CA LYS A 124 -7.54 -0.30 17.36
C LYS A 124 -8.83 0.22 16.71
N ASP A 125 -8.71 1.23 15.86
CA ASP A 125 -9.86 1.80 15.16
C ASP A 125 -10.52 0.76 14.25
N ALA A 126 -9.73 -0.03 13.51
CA ALA A 126 -10.23 -1.11 12.65
C ALA A 126 -10.91 -2.23 13.45
N PHE A 127 -10.35 -2.62 14.59
CA PHE A 127 -10.96 -3.64 15.45
C PHE A 127 -12.32 -3.17 15.99
N ALA A 128 -12.41 -1.92 16.42
CA ALA A 128 -13.65 -1.33 16.91
C ALA A 128 -14.68 -1.18 15.78
N GLU A 129 -14.26 -0.67 14.62
CA GLU A 129 -15.11 -0.46 13.44
C GLU A 129 -15.73 -1.77 12.94
N PHE A 130 -14.94 -2.85 12.91
CA PHE A 130 -15.40 -4.15 12.46
C PHE A 130 -15.95 -5.05 13.56
N GLY A 131 -16.03 -4.55 14.81
CA GLY A 131 -16.56 -5.30 15.97
C GLY A 131 -15.71 -6.50 16.39
N LEU A 132 -14.42 -6.52 16.04
CA LEU A 132 -13.49 -7.62 16.29
C LEU A 132 -13.07 -7.72 17.76
N ASP A 133 -13.14 -6.62 18.52
CA ASP A 133 -12.77 -6.53 19.94
C ASP A 133 -13.54 -7.52 20.84
N THR A 134 -14.65 -8.07 20.34
CA THR A 134 -15.45 -9.07 21.05
C THR A 134 -14.75 -10.43 21.17
N TYR A 135 -13.84 -10.76 20.24
CA TYR A 135 -13.19 -12.07 20.16
C TYR A 135 -11.67 -11.98 20.00
N LEU A 136 -11.16 -10.82 19.59
CA LEU A 136 -9.76 -10.57 19.31
C LEU A 136 -9.22 -9.46 20.22
N ASP A 137 -7.90 -9.38 20.32
CA ASP A 137 -7.17 -8.39 21.10
C ASP A 137 -6.26 -7.56 20.19
N ALA A 138 -6.58 -6.28 20.01
CA ALA A 138 -5.81 -5.34 19.20
C ALA A 138 -4.39 -5.10 19.76
N ASP A 139 -4.21 -5.23 21.09
CA ASP A 139 -2.91 -5.09 21.75
C ASP A 139 -2.08 -6.39 21.67
N ASN A 140 -2.71 -7.52 21.36
CA ASN A 140 -2.06 -8.82 21.18
C ASN A 140 -2.40 -9.47 19.82
N LEU A 141 -1.79 -8.94 18.77
CA LEU A 141 -1.99 -9.42 17.39
C LEU A 141 -1.66 -10.91 17.19
N TYR A 142 -0.73 -11.49 17.95
CA TYR A 142 -0.41 -12.92 17.84
C TYR A 142 -1.52 -13.80 18.44
N PHE A 143 -2.11 -13.39 19.56
CA PHE A 143 -3.31 -14.04 20.08
C PHE A 143 -4.44 -13.96 19.05
N SER A 144 -4.67 -12.76 18.49
CA SER A 144 -5.69 -12.53 17.47
C SER A 144 -5.47 -13.36 16.20
N LEU A 145 -4.22 -13.57 15.79
CA LEU A 145 -3.85 -14.43 14.66
C LEU A 145 -4.17 -15.91 14.92
N GLU A 146 -3.89 -16.42 16.11
CA GLU A 146 -4.24 -17.80 16.44
C GLU A 146 -5.77 -17.96 16.52
N LYS A 147 -6.47 -16.99 17.12
CA LYS A 147 -7.93 -17.00 17.16
C LYS A 147 -8.58 -16.88 15.79
N SER A 148 -8.03 -16.09 14.87
CA SER A 148 -8.58 -16.01 13.51
C SER A 148 -8.48 -17.33 12.75
N LYS A 149 -7.41 -18.12 13.00
CA LYS A 149 -7.26 -19.48 12.46
C LYS A 149 -8.27 -20.45 13.07
N GLU A 150 -8.49 -20.39 14.39
CA GLU A 150 -9.51 -21.20 15.07
C GLU A 150 -10.92 -20.91 14.55
N LEU A 151 -11.19 -19.67 14.15
CA LEU A 151 -12.45 -19.24 13.53
C LEU A 151 -12.56 -19.61 12.04
N GLU A 152 -11.53 -20.24 11.47
CA GLU A 152 -11.43 -20.59 10.04
C GLU A 152 -11.67 -19.39 9.10
N ASN A 153 -11.35 -18.18 9.57
CA ASN A 153 -11.51 -16.96 8.78
C ASN A 153 -10.19 -16.60 8.09
N THR A 154 -10.04 -17.07 6.86
CA THR A 154 -8.82 -16.88 6.05
C THR A 154 -8.52 -15.39 5.82
N HIS A 155 -9.53 -14.58 5.48
CA HIS A 155 -9.34 -13.15 5.20
C HIS A 155 -8.88 -12.36 6.43
N LEU A 156 -9.48 -12.64 7.59
CA LEU A 156 -9.04 -12.05 8.85
C LEU A 156 -7.61 -12.48 9.20
N THR A 157 -7.28 -13.77 8.98
CA THR A 157 -5.95 -14.31 9.23
C THR A 157 -4.90 -13.63 8.34
N GLU A 158 -5.16 -13.52 7.04
CA GLU A 158 -4.29 -12.83 6.09
C GLU A 158 -4.09 -11.36 6.46
N TRP A 159 -5.17 -10.67 6.83
CA TRP A 159 -5.09 -9.28 7.24
C TRP A 159 -4.25 -9.08 8.51
N ILE A 160 -4.46 -9.90 9.55
CA ILE A 160 -3.67 -9.83 10.79
C ILE A 160 -2.18 -10.12 10.50
N CYS A 161 -1.88 -11.09 9.62
CA CYS A 161 -0.52 -11.33 9.18
C CYS A 161 0.11 -10.09 8.54
N GLN A 162 -0.58 -9.40 7.63
CA GLN A 162 -0.10 -8.17 6.99
C GLN A 162 0.14 -7.04 8.02
N VAL A 163 -0.72 -6.92 9.01
CA VAL A 163 -0.55 -5.95 10.12
C VAL A 163 0.71 -6.29 10.92
N ILE A 164 0.91 -7.55 11.31
CA ILE A 164 2.09 -8.00 12.06
C ILE A 164 3.37 -7.73 11.28
N GLU A 165 3.39 -8.04 9.98
CA GLU A 165 4.54 -7.76 9.11
C GLU A 165 4.84 -6.26 9.00
N SER A 166 3.80 -5.44 8.87
CA SER A 166 3.93 -3.98 8.86
C SER A 166 4.49 -3.46 10.17
N GLN A 167 4.03 -3.99 11.31
CA GLN A 167 4.53 -3.62 12.64
C GLN A 167 6.01 -4.02 12.80
N ARG A 168 6.38 -5.25 12.40
CA ARG A 168 7.77 -5.72 12.40
C ARG A 168 8.67 -4.82 11.55
N LYS A 169 8.21 -4.43 10.36
CA LYS A 169 8.97 -3.54 9.47
C LYS A 169 9.20 -2.17 10.11
N LEU A 170 8.22 -1.62 10.82
CA LEU A 170 8.36 -0.35 11.54
C LEU A 170 9.38 -0.45 12.69
N VAL A 171 9.37 -1.53 13.45
CA VAL A 171 10.39 -1.78 14.49
C VAL A 171 11.79 -1.84 13.89
N ILE A 172 11.97 -2.54 12.77
CA ILE A 172 13.27 -2.60 12.08
C ILE A 172 13.72 -1.21 11.61
N ARG A 173 12.79 -0.37 11.12
CA ARG A 173 13.09 1.02 10.74
C ARG A 173 13.56 1.86 11.94
N GLU A 174 12.94 1.68 13.09
CA GLU A 174 13.34 2.34 14.35
C GLU A 174 14.73 1.87 14.80
N GLU A 175 14.98 0.55 14.81
CA GLU A 175 16.30 -0.05 15.08
C GLU A 175 17.37 0.50 14.13
N PHE A 176 17.07 0.57 12.83
CA PHE A 176 17.97 1.09 11.82
C PHE A 176 18.29 2.56 12.03
N ASN A 177 17.29 3.42 12.28
CA ASN A 177 17.54 4.82 12.56
C ASN A 177 18.37 5.01 13.85
N ALA A 178 18.12 4.22 14.89
CA ALA A 178 18.93 4.25 16.10
C ALA A 178 20.39 3.84 15.81
N ALA A 179 20.60 2.74 15.09
CA ALA A 179 21.92 2.26 14.70
C ALA A 179 22.66 3.27 13.81
N ALA A 180 21.98 3.85 12.81
CA ALA A 180 22.55 4.86 11.92
C ALA A 180 23.05 6.11 12.66
N ASN A 181 22.56 6.37 13.89
CA ASN A 181 22.94 7.49 14.76
C ASN A 181 23.84 7.08 15.95
N ALA A 182 23.93 5.80 16.31
CA ALA A 182 24.72 5.30 17.43
C ALA A 182 26.23 5.37 17.16
N SER A 183 27.08 5.57 18.17
CA SER A 183 28.55 5.60 17.99
C SER A 183 29.15 4.19 17.94
N TYR A 184 30.22 4.02 17.16
CA TYR A 184 30.94 2.74 16.99
C TYR A 184 32.45 2.97 17.06
N ASP A 185 33.22 1.94 17.44
CA ASP A 185 34.67 2.07 17.58
C ASP A 185 35.39 2.05 16.22
N ASN A 186 34.86 1.31 15.25
CA ASN A 186 35.47 1.10 13.94
C ASN A 186 34.47 0.64 12.88
N LEU A 187 34.95 0.56 11.64
CA LEU A 187 34.15 0.20 10.48
C LEU A 187 33.56 -1.22 10.56
N VAL A 188 34.30 -2.17 11.14
CA VAL A 188 33.84 -3.55 11.30
C VAL A 188 32.62 -3.62 12.20
N GLN A 189 32.65 -2.94 13.35
CA GLN A 189 31.50 -2.88 14.25
C GLN A 189 30.30 -2.18 13.61
N PHE A 190 30.54 -1.04 12.94
CA PHE A 190 29.50 -0.31 12.22
C PHE A 190 28.80 -1.20 11.19
N ASN A 191 29.56 -1.86 10.31
CA ASN A 191 29.00 -2.75 9.29
C ASN A 191 28.30 -3.98 9.88
N LYS A 192 28.83 -4.55 10.97
CA LYS A 192 28.21 -5.70 11.66
C LYS A 192 26.81 -5.38 12.18
N VAL A 193 26.51 -4.10 12.50
CA VAL A 193 25.19 -3.68 12.96
C VAL A 193 24.31 -3.18 11.81
N ILE A 194 24.83 -2.34 10.93
CA ILE A 194 24.03 -1.70 9.86
C ILE A 194 23.64 -2.70 8.77
N ARG A 195 24.57 -3.55 8.29
CA ARG A 195 24.33 -4.42 7.13
C ARG A 195 23.20 -5.43 7.37
N PRO A 196 23.09 -6.12 8.52
CA PRO A 196 21.94 -6.98 8.81
C PRO A 196 20.59 -6.24 8.79
N LEU A 197 20.56 -4.98 9.24
CA LEU A 197 19.33 -4.18 9.25
C LEU A 197 18.93 -3.75 7.82
N LEU A 198 19.88 -3.38 6.96
CA LEU A 198 19.62 -3.17 5.53
C LEU A 198 18.97 -4.39 4.89
N LYS A 199 19.55 -5.57 5.10
CA LYS A 199 19.03 -6.83 4.56
C LYS A 199 17.61 -7.11 5.05
N ARG A 200 17.33 -6.92 6.35
CA ARG A 200 15.99 -7.10 6.94
C ARG A 200 14.96 -6.09 6.39
N LEU A 201 15.40 -4.92 5.95
CA LEU A 201 14.55 -3.92 5.29
C LEU A 201 14.35 -4.18 3.78
N GLY A 202 14.93 -5.25 3.24
CA GLY A 202 14.80 -5.63 1.83
C GLY A 202 15.77 -4.90 0.90
N PHE A 203 16.92 -4.44 1.41
CA PHE A 203 17.97 -3.87 0.56
C PHE A 203 18.50 -4.92 -0.45
N PRO A 204 18.77 -4.56 -1.72
CA PRO A 204 19.21 -5.50 -2.74
C PRO A 204 20.49 -6.25 -2.35
N ASN A 205 20.48 -7.57 -2.45
CA ASN A 205 21.61 -8.41 -2.02
C ASN A 205 22.87 -8.16 -2.86
N GLU A 206 22.69 -7.85 -4.14
CA GLU A 206 23.77 -7.56 -5.08
C GLU A 206 24.55 -6.30 -4.67
N LEU A 207 23.88 -5.39 -3.95
CA LEU A 207 24.43 -4.13 -3.50
C LEU A 207 25.03 -4.19 -2.08
N MET A 208 24.90 -5.33 -1.38
CA MET A 208 25.23 -5.43 0.05
C MET A 208 26.72 -5.28 0.37
N GLU A 209 27.61 -5.58 -0.56
CA GLU A 209 29.07 -5.49 -0.37
C GLU A 209 29.66 -4.13 -0.81
N HIS A 210 28.87 -3.29 -1.48
CA HIS A 210 29.32 -1.97 -1.90
C HIS A 210 29.50 -1.02 -0.72
N SER A 211 30.48 -0.12 -0.83
CA SER A 211 30.63 0.99 0.12
C SER A 211 29.40 1.90 0.08
N PHE A 212 29.00 2.46 1.22
CA PHE A 212 27.90 3.43 1.25
C PHE A 212 28.17 4.64 0.35
N ARG A 213 29.44 4.99 0.13
CA ARG A 213 29.84 6.02 -0.85
C ARG A 213 29.44 5.64 -2.28
N GLU A 214 29.72 4.40 -2.71
CA GLU A 214 29.33 3.89 -4.04
C GLU A 214 27.81 3.80 -4.19
N LEU A 215 27.12 3.38 -3.14
CA LEU A 215 25.66 3.24 -3.14
C LEU A 215 24.92 4.55 -3.47
N ARG A 216 25.54 5.71 -3.25
CA ARG A 216 24.96 7.02 -3.63
C ARG A 216 24.84 7.24 -5.13
N ALA A 217 25.59 6.51 -5.95
CA ALA A 217 25.51 6.61 -7.40
C ALA A 217 24.37 5.77 -8.01
N PHE A 218 23.75 4.89 -7.22
CA PHE A 218 22.64 4.06 -7.66
C PHE A 218 21.32 4.80 -7.52
N ASP A 219 20.36 4.43 -8.38
CA ASP A 219 18.98 4.84 -8.20
C ASP A 219 18.42 4.19 -6.92
N MET A 220 17.92 5.04 -6.02
CA MET A 220 17.33 4.61 -4.75
C MET A 220 15.82 4.43 -4.85
N SER A 221 15.25 4.52 -6.05
CA SER A 221 13.85 4.19 -6.30
C SER A 221 13.59 2.73 -5.90
N GLY A 222 12.58 2.52 -5.04
CA GLY A 222 12.24 1.20 -4.51
C GLY A 222 13.01 0.77 -3.24
N TRP A 223 14.03 1.53 -2.80
CA TRP A 223 14.65 1.27 -1.49
C TRP A 223 13.72 1.69 -0.36
N ASP A 224 13.86 1.04 0.81
CA ASP A 224 13.10 1.46 1.98
C ASP A 224 13.45 2.91 2.35
N ASN A 225 12.42 3.70 2.67
CA ASN A 225 12.57 5.14 2.80
C ASN A 225 13.57 5.57 3.89
N VAL A 226 13.75 4.78 4.96
CA VAL A 226 14.74 5.09 5.99
C VAL A 226 16.15 4.84 5.49
N ILE A 227 16.36 3.87 4.61
CA ILE A 227 17.67 3.60 3.99
C ILE A 227 18.05 4.79 3.13
N SER A 228 17.18 5.18 2.19
CA SER A 228 17.46 6.27 1.25
C SER A 228 17.72 7.59 1.99
N LYS A 229 16.95 7.89 3.04
CA LYS A 229 17.12 9.09 3.86
C LYS A 229 18.44 9.13 4.65
N ASN A 230 18.96 7.98 5.06
CA ASN A 230 20.19 7.91 5.85
C ASN A 230 21.45 7.67 5.01
N MET A 231 21.33 7.45 3.69
CA MET A 231 22.45 7.01 2.85
C MET A 231 23.66 7.98 2.91
N ASP A 232 23.43 9.28 2.82
CA ASP A 232 24.49 10.28 2.94
C ASP A 232 25.19 10.27 4.31
N GLN A 233 24.43 10.04 5.37
CA GLN A 233 24.97 9.92 6.72
C GLN A 233 25.81 8.65 6.84
N LEU A 234 25.30 7.52 6.36
CA LEU A 234 26.05 6.25 6.41
C LEU A 234 27.37 6.36 5.63
N ALA A 235 27.36 6.98 4.45
CA ALA A 235 28.56 7.23 3.66
C ALA A 235 29.59 8.10 4.41
N LYS A 236 29.14 9.19 5.06
CA LYS A 236 30.02 10.03 5.88
C LYS A 236 30.62 9.28 7.06
N ARG A 237 29.85 8.39 7.70
CA ARG A 237 30.31 7.65 8.87
C ARG A 237 31.27 6.52 8.52
N GLU A 238 30.95 5.75 7.48
CA GLU A 238 31.84 4.74 6.91
C GLU A 238 33.23 5.33 6.61
N PHE A 239 33.21 6.52 6.00
CA PHE A 239 34.38 7.31 5.72
C PHE A 239 35.18 7.70 6.98
N TYR A 240 34.53 8.16 8.05
CA TYR A 240 35.24 8.49 9.30
C TYR A 240 35.83 7.24 9.97
N TYR A 241 35.15 6.11 9.87
CA TYR A 241 35.58 4.86 10.49
C TYR A 241 36.63 4.09 9.69
N SER A 242 36.77 4.36 8.38
CA SER A 242 37.81 3.73 7.56
C SER A 242 39.21 4.27 7.84
N GLN A 243 39.34 5.41 8.55
CA GLN A 243 40.61 6.06 8.91
C GLN A 243 41.63 6.11 7.76
N ASP A 244 41.15 6.32 6.53
CA ASP A 244 42.01 6.49 5.37
C ASP A 244 42.38 7.98 5.26
N GLU A 245 43.54 8.36 5.79
CA GLU A 245 44.02 9.76 5.85
C GLU A 245 43.97 10.48 4.50
N THR A 246 44.14 9.75 3.39
CA THR A 246 44.09 10.31 2.04
C THR A 246 42.69 10.75 1.61
N LEU A 247 41.67 10.03 2.06
CA LEU A 247 40.27 10.34 1.79
C LEU A 247 39.77 11.45 2.73
N ILE A 248 40.38 11.63 3.93
CA ILE A 248 40.00 12.65 4.95
C ILE A 248 40.27 14.06 4.45
N ALA A 249 41.33 14.23 3.67
CA ALA A 249 41.61 15.47 2.96
C ALA A 249 40.53 15.81 1.91
N ASP A 250 40.05 14.83 1.14
CA ASP A 250 39.05 15.05 0.09
C ASP A 250 37.65 15.37 0.65
N ALA A 251 37.22 14.67 1.71
CA ALA A 251 35.92 14.93 2.33
C ALA A 251 35.86 16.27 3.11
N LEU A 252 37.01 16.75 3.61
CA LEU A 252 37.13 18.07 4.23
C LEU A 252 37.18 19.19 3.17
N ASN A 253 37.74 18.92 1.99
CA ASN A 253 37.76 19.85 0.86
C ASN A 253 36.37 20.07 0.22
N ASP A 254 35.49 19.05 0.21
CA ASP A 254 34.11 19.19 -0.28
C ASP A 254 33.23 20.13 0.58
N LYS A 255 33.61 20.41 1.84
CA LYS A 255 32.94 21.44 2.66
C LYS A 255 33.37 22.87 2.33
N ASN A 256 34.51 23.05 1.66
CA ASN A 256 35.01 24.37 1.26
C ASN A 256 34.66 24.73 -0.19
N ALA A 257 34.14 23.79 -0.99
CA ALA A 257 33.61 24.04 -2.31
C ALA A 257 32.10 24.39 -2.24
N SER A 258 31.78 25.56 -1.69
CA SER A 258 30.52 26.24 -2.02
C SER A 258 30.63 26.82 -3.43
N THR A 259 30.58 25.94 -4.42
CA THR A 259 30.34 26.31 -5.81
C THR A 259 29.12 25.53 -6.28
N PRO A 260 28.12 26.19 -6.88
CA PRO A 260 26.97 25.48 -7.43
C PRO A 260 27.52 24.52 -8.50
N ILE A 261 27.26 23.23 -8.33
CA ILE A 261 27.55 22.24 -9.37
C ILE A 261 26.59 22.57 -10.50
N ASN A 262 27.13 23.26 -11.51
CA ASN A 262 26.55 23.36 -12.82
C ASN A 262 26.63 21.96 -13.45
N ASP A 263 25.46 21.45 -13.84
CA ASP A 263 25.31 20.22 -14.59
C ASP A 263 26.25 20.19 -15.83
N ASN A 264 26.61 18.96 -16.24
CA ASN A 264 27.27 18.61 -17.52
C ASN A 264 28.79 18.39 -17.56
N LYS A 265 29.39 17.57 -16.69
CA LYS A 265 30.77 17.06 -16.92
C LYS A 265 31.04 15.57 -16.67
N TRP A 266 30.04 14.70 -16.73
CA TRP A 266 30.28 13.24 -16.60
C TRP A 266 29.96 12.39 -17.84
N PHE A 267 29.54 13.00 -18.95
CA PHE A 267 29.56 12.36 -20.27
C PHE A 267 30.85 12.74 -21.02
N ASN A 268 31.98 12.12 -20.66
CA ASN A 268 33.10 11.87 -21.59
C ASN A 268 34.22 11.10 -20.88
N LYS A 269 34.03 9.79 -20.72
CA LYS A 269 35.13 8.84 -20.89
C LYS A 269 34.74 7.92 -22.05
N PRO A 270 35.58 7.78 -23.09
CA PRO A 270 35.29 6.88 -24.20
C PRO A 270 35.50 5.45 -23.71
N GLY A 271 34.46 4.63 -23.83
CA GLY A 271 34.54 3.19 -23.58
C GLY A 271 33.61 2.68 -22.49
N VAL A 272 32.30 2.95 -22.58
CA VAL A 272 31.21 1.95 -22.55
C VAL A 272 29.97 2.65 -23.15
N ILE A 273 29.89 2.71 -24.48
CA ILE A 273 28.65 3.01 -25.20
C ILE A 273 28.32 1.76 -26.02
N ALA A 274 27.35 0.99 -25.52
CA ALA A 274 26.51 -0.02 -26.17
C ALA A 274 26.02 -0.90 -25.01
N CYS A 275 24.76 -0.88 -24.56
CA CYS A 275 23.54 -0.91 -25.35
C CYS A 275 22.43 -0.12 -24.61
N ILE A 276 22.05 1.02 -25.16
CA ILE A 276 20.70 1.57 -24.97
C ILE A 276 20.20 1.85 -26.38
N GLY A 277 19.23 1.05 -26.84
CA GLY A 277 18.60 1.29 -28.13
C GLY A 277 17.87 0.08 -28.70
N ALA A 278 16.56 0.03 -28.38
CA ALA A 278 15.51 -0.80 -28.99
C ALA A 278 15.59 -2.31 -28.64
N VAL A 279 14.51 -2.93 -28.14
CA VAL A 279 13.28 -3.16 -28.90
C VAL A 279 12.16 -3.62 -27.94
N LEU A 280 11.01 -2.95 -28.11
CA LEU A 280 9.61 -3.39 -27.98
C LEU A 280 9.10 -4.16 -26.74
N PHE A 281 8.03 -3.58 -26.17
CA PHE A 281 6.73 -4.21 -25.88
C PHE A 281 6.73 -5.74 -25.72
N CYS A 282 6.51 -6.20 -24.49
CA CYS A 282 5.69 -7.38 -24.22
C CYS A 282 4.98 -7.18 -22.87
N THR A 283 3.68 -6.95 -22.96
CA THR A 283 2.66 -7.27 -21.96
C THR A 283 2.75 -8.74 -21.54
N PHE A 284 2.77 -9.04 -20.25
CA PHE A 284 2.32 -10.29 -19.60
C PHE A 284 2.18 -9.92 -18.11
N ASN A 285 1.01 -9.70 -17.51
CA ASN A 285 -0.07 -10.66 -17.20
C ASN A 285 0.40 -12.10 -17.07
N VAL A 286 0.23 -12.66 -15.87
CA VAL A 286 -0.04 -14.07 -15.49
C VAL A 286 0.63 -14.33 -14.13
N PHE A 287 -0.20 -14.27 -13.09
CA PHE A 287 -0.59 -15.40 -12.24
C PHE A 287 0.41 -16.52 -11.90
N TYR A 288 0.17 -17.07 -10.69
CA TYR A 288 0.58 -18.36 -10.11
C TYR A 288 1.98 -18.41 -9.48
N LEU A 289 2.18 -18.91 -8.26
CA LEU A 289 1.44 -19.89 -7.44
C LEU A 289 1.44 -19.51 -5.95
#